data_AF-A0A7Z2V619-F1
#
_entry.id   AF-A0A7Z2V619-F1
#
_cell.length_a   1.000
_cell.length_b   1.000
_cell.length_c   1.000
_cell.angle_alpha   90.00
_cell.angle_beta   90.00
_cell.angle_gamma   90.00
#
_symmetry.space_group_name_H-M   'P 1'
#
loop_
_entity.id
_entity.type
_entity.pdbx_description
1 polymer ?
#
loop_
_entity_poly.entity_id
_entity_poly.type
_entity_poly.pdbx_seq_one_letter_code
_entity_poly.pdbx_strand_id
1 'polypeptide(L)' 'MVSGNNLEVMEGMIQPQSVVIVEFDSIEQAKKWYASPEYAATIPLRQRAASANMIIVEGLPPKFG' A
#
# COMPACT_ATOMS: atom_id res chain seq x y z
N MET A 1 1.40 4.34 -9.69
CA MET A 1 2.18 3.45 -8.79
C MET A 1 3.51 4.11 -8.50
N VAL A 2 3.82 4.32 -7.23
CA VAL A 2 5.14 4.80 -6.79
C VAL A 2 5.79 3.67 -5.98
N SER A 3 7.05 3.34 -6.30
CA SER A 3 7.87 2.36 -5.58
C SER A 3 9.26 2.95 -5.36
N GLY A 4 9.77 2.86 -4.13
CA GLY A 4 11.08 3.37 -3.75
C GLY A 4 11.76 2.52 -2.69
N ASN A 5 13.09 2.45 -2.76
CA ASN A 5 13.98 1.72 -1.85
C ASN A 5 14.94 2.62 -1.07
N ASN A 6 15.03 3.92 -1.39
CA ASN A 6 15.76 4.92 -0.61
C ASN A 6 14.77 5.63 0.31
N LEU A 7 14.72 5.20 1.58
CA LEU A 7 13.75 5.66 2.58
C LEU A 7 14.50 6.21 3.79
N GLU A 8 14.06 7.36 4.28
CA GLU A 8 14.53 7.96 5.53
C GLU A 8 13.36 7.99 6.52
N VAL A 9 13.50 7.27 7.63
CA VAL A 9 12.48 7.26 8.69
C VAL A 9 12.77 8.39 9.65
N MET A 10 11.97 9.46 9.59
CA MET A 10 12.12 10.63 10.45
C MET A 10 11.72 10.34 11.91
N GLU A 11 10.59 9.64 12.11
CA GLU A 11 10.04 9.27 13.42
C GLU A 11 9.24 7.95 13.33
N GLY A 12 9.09 7.23 14.46
CA GLY A 12 8.26 6.03 14.58
C GLY A 12 9.02 4.69 14.63
N MET A 13 8.31 3.62 15.03
CA MET A 13 8.90 2.28 15.20
C MET A 13 8.95 1.44 13.93
N ILE A 14 8.16 1.80 12.90
CA ILE A 14 8.12 1.04 11.64
C ILE A 14 9.32 1.43 10.79
N GLN A 15 10.17 0.45 10.47
CA GLN A 15 11.39 0.62 9.66
C GLN A 15 11.25 -0.20 8.36
N PRO A 16 10.49 0.28 7.36
CA PRO A 16 10.24 -0.48 6.15
C PRO A 16 11.48 -0.47 5.24
N GLN A 17 11.78 -1.61 4.60
CA GLN A 17 12.82 -1.69 3.57
C GLN A 17 12.39 -1.08 2.22
N SER A 18 11.08 -1.06 1.97
CA SER A 18 10.48 -0.53 0.75
C SER A 18 9.05 -0.05 1.02
N VAL A 19 8.62 0.98 0.30
CA VAL A 19 7.24 1.47 0.34
C VAL A 19 6.64 1.42 -1.06
N VAL A 20 5.39 0.97 -1.15
CA VAL A 20 4.60 0.94 -2.39
C VAL A 20 3.30 1.71 -2.16
N ILE A 21 3.02 2.67 -3.03
CA ILE A 21 1.78 3.44 -3.01
C ILE A 21 1.03 3.20 -4.33
N VAL A 22 -0.23 2.79 -4.19
CA VAL A 22 -1.15 2.57 -5.31
C VAL A 22 -2.36 3.48 -5.09
N GLU A 23 -2.63 4.32 -6.08
CA GLU A 23 -3.77 5.23 -6.11
C GLU A 23 -4.93 4.56 -6.85
N PHE A 24 -6.13 4.79 -6.34
CA PHE A 24 -7.39 4.32 -6.91
C PHE A 24 -8.42 5.45 -6.86
N ASP A 25 -9.42 5.43 -7.74
CA ASP A 25 -10.44 6.49 -7.75
C ASP A 25 -11.36 6.45 -6.53
N SER A 26 -11.43 5.32 -5.80
CA SER A 26 -12.20 5.19 -4.55
C SER A 26 -11.69 4.07 -3.64
N ILE A 27 -12.07 4.12 -2.35
CA ILE A 27 -11.80 3.03 -1.39
C ILE A 27 -12.43 1.71 -1.83
N GLU A 28 -13.63 1.74 -2.42
CA GLU A 28 -14.31 0.54 -2.91
C GLU A 28 -13.51 -0.13 -4.02
N GLN A 29 -12.90 0.64 -4.92
CA GLN A 29 -12.01 0.09 -5.95
C GLN A 29 -10.75 -0.52 -5.33
N ALA A 30 -10.13 0.16 -4.35
CA ALA A 30 -8.97 -0.39 -3.63
C ALA A 30 -9.31 -1.72 -2.92
N LYS A 31 -10.48 -1.80 -2.28
CA LYS A 31 -10.95 -3.04 -1.63
C LYS A 31 -11.25 -4.14 -2.64
N LYS A 32 -11.88 -3.82 -3.77
CA LYS A 32 -12.14 -4.78 -4.86
C LYS A 32 -10.85 -5.33 -5.43
N TRP A 33 -9.85 -4.48 -5.64
CA TRP A 33 -8.52 -4.91 -6.07
C TRP A 33 -7.87 -5.86 -5.06
N TYR A 34 -7.85 -5.50 -3.76
CA TYR A 34 -7.26 -6.36 -2.73
C TYR A 34 -7.97 -7.72 -2.61
N ALA A 35 -9.30 -7.72 -2.80
CA ALA A 35 -10.11 -8.93 -2.79
C ALA A 35 -10.15 -9.68 -4.14
N SER A 36 -9.46 -9.18 -5.17
CA SER A 36 -9.54 -9.80 -6.50
C SER A 36 -8.89 -11.20 -6.48
N PRO A 37 -9.42 -12.17 -7.24
CA PRO A 37 -8.83 -13.51 -7.31
C PRO A 37 -7.36 -13.49 -7.73
N GLU A 38 -7.01 -12.60 -8.66
CA GLU A 38 -5.66 -12.44 -9.18
C GLU A 38 -4.70 -11.94 -8.11
N TYR A 39 -5.10 -10.95 -7.31
CA TYR A 39 -4.25 -10.43 -6.24
C TYR A 39 -4.20 -11.38 -5.04
N ALA A 40 -5.34 -11.96 -4.66
CA ALA A 40 -5.44 -12.91 -3.56
C ALA A 40 -4.52 -14.12 -3.75
N ALA A 41 -4.37 -14.60 -4.99
CA ALA A 41 -3.42 -15.68 -5.32
C ALA A 41 -1.95 -15.33 -5.04
N THR A 42 -1.59 -14.04 -5.06
CA THR A 42 -0.22 -13.57 -4.80
C THR A 42 0.08 -13.37 -3.31
N ILE A 43 -0.96 -13.21 -2.46
CA ILE A 43 -0.79 -12.92 -1.03
C ILE A 43 0.12 -13.95 -0.35
N PRO A 44 -0.09 -15.28 -0.47
CA PRO A 44 0.74 -16.27 0.21
C PRO A 44 2.22 -16.18 -0.18
N LEU A 45 2.51 -15.91 -1.46
CA LEU A 45 3.87 -15.71 -1.94
C LEU A 45 4.49 -14.48 -1.29
N ARG A 46 3.76 -13.36 -1.26
CA ARG A 46 4.19 -12.12 -0.61
C ARG A 46 4.48 -12.33 0.87
N GLN A 47 3.61 -13.02 1.62
CA GLN A 47 3.82 -13.22 3.07
C GLN A 47 5.01 -14.13 3.38
N ARG A 48 5.34 -15.08 2.49
CA ARG A 48 6.57 -15.89 2.64
C ARG A 48 7.84 -15.10 2.32
N ALA A 49 7.76 -14.18 1.37
CA ALA A 49 8.91 -13.38 0.95
C ALA A 49 9.20 -12.21 1.91
N ALA A 50 8.17 -11.62 2.51
CA ALA A 50 8.33 -10.48 3.40
C ALA A 50 7.16 -10.30 4.39
N SER A 51 7.49 -9.80 5.58
CA SER A 51 6.52 -9.18 6.48
C SER A 51 6.25 -7.75 6.01
N ALA A 52 4.98 -7.41 5.79
CA ALA A 52 4.60 -6.05 5.43
C ALA A 52 3.24 -5.68 6.03
N ASN A 53 3.12 -4.41 6.39
CA ASN A 53 1.86 -3.78 6.78
C ASN A 53 1.14 -3.30 5.51
N MET A 54 -0.17 -3.49 5.46
CA MET A 54 -1.04 -3.07 4.36
C MET A 54 -2.16 -2.22 4.95
N ILE A 55 -2.33 -1.01 4.45
CA ILE A 55 -3.41 -0.11 4.86
C ILE A 55 -4.05 0.51 3.63
N ILE A 56 -5.36 0.77 3.72
CA ILE A 56 -6.10 1.60 2.76
C ILE A 56 -6.40 2.91 3.48
N VAL A 57 -6.11 4.02 2.83
CA VAL A 57 -6.29 5.36 3.38
C VAL A 57 -7.24 6.13 2.46
N GLU A 58 -8.26 6.77 3.05
CA GLU A 58 -9.13 7.69 2.32
C GLU A 58 -8.33 8.95 1.97
N GLY A 59 -8.39 9.36 0.69
CA GLY A 59 -7.78 10.60 0.26
C GLY A 59 -8.52 11.79 0.86
N LEU A 60 -7.80 12.84 1.26
CA LEU A 60 -8.46 14.10 1.57
C LEU A 60 -8.95 14.74 0.27
N PRO A 61 -10.12 15.39 0.27
CA PRO A 61 -10.53 16.20 -0.88
C PRO A 61 -9.42 17.21 -1.20
N PRO A 62 -9.23 17.57 -2.48
CA PRO A 62 -8.24 18.56 -2.87
C PRO A 62 -8.41 19.80 -1.99
N LYS A 63 -7.34 20.21 -1.30
CA LYS A 63 -7.35 21.49 -0.61
C LYS A 63 -7.50 22.55 -1.70
N PHE A 64 -8.65 23.21 -1.75
CA PHE A 64 -8.78 24.45 -2.49
C PHE A 64 -7.78 25.44 -1.88
N GLY A 65 -6.78 25.82 -2.67
CA GLY A 65 -5.87 26.91 -2.36
C GLY A 65 -6.53 28.25 -2.59
#